data_AF-A0A9D6FW10-F1
#
_entry.id   AF-A0A9D6FW10-F1
#
_cell.length_a   1.000
_cell.length_b   1.000
_cell.length_c   1.000
_cell.angle_alpha   90.00
_cell.angle_beta   90.00
_cell.angle_gamma   90.00
#
_symmetry.space_group_name_H-M   'P 1'
#
loop_
_entity.id
_entity.type
_entity.pdbx_description
1 polymer ?
#
loop_
_entity_poly.entity_id
_entity_poly.type
_entity_poly.pdbx_seq_one_letter_code
_entity_poly.pdbx_strand_id
1 'polypeptide(L)'
;MIKINLLPPEQRPVDRTPVPRLALILLTTLAGVGLLAYIAYLILVEVRAKNDELVEARKKLRQYDAQVKQYDQLDGDLKKEIAKTADIEKIAVRDVPWWQVIDALWSVVAVQDRRVWLETIQVLDDKGASQIVRGKDPMARAFPPYGLRVTCYAAGLDIQEITRFRLDLKKNPVIRKYLPTMNLDPTFRVNEERDFVDGVSLFFEIVLLADMPKPGGKK
;
A
#
# COMPACT_ATOMS: atom_id res chain seq x y z
N MET A 1 -99.64 38.01 -42.73
CA MET A 1 -98.52 37.89 -43.68
C MET A 1 -97.66 36.70 -43.24
N ILE A 2 -97.82 35.56 -43.89
CA ILE A 2 -97.24 34.28 -43.46
C ILE A 2 -95.80 34.20 -44.01
N LYS A 3 -94.80 34.24 -43.13
CA LYS A 3 -93.38 34.05 -43.52
C LYS A 3 -93.11 32.55 -43.57
N ILE A 4 -93.18 31.95 -44.76
CA ILE A 4 -92.82 30.56 -44.99
C ILE A 4 -91.30 30.51 -45.18
N ASN A 5 -90.59 29.86 -44.24
CA ASN A 5 -89.15 29.67 -44.34
C ASN A 5 -88.86 28.52 -45.32
N LEU A 6 -88.29 28.83 -46.49
CA LEU A 6 -88.05 27.89 -47.59
C LEU A 6 -86.79 27.03 -47.42
N LEU A 7 -86.07 27.17 -46.29
CA LEU A 7 -84.89 26.37 -46.02
C LEU A 7 -85.28 24.89 -45.74
N PRO A 8 -84.59 23.92 -46.39
CA PRO A 8 -84.72 22.51 -46.07
C PRO A 8 -84.55 22.30 -44.55
N PRO A 9 -85.26 21.33 -43.94
CA PRO A 9 -85.26 21.15 -42.48
C PRO A 9 -83.85 21.02 -41.89
N GLU A 10 -82.89 20.51 -42.65
CA GLU A 10 -81.48 20.36 -42.26
C GLU A 10 -80.70 21.69 -42.16
N GLN A 11 -81.15 22.74 -42.85
CA GLN A 11 -80.49 24.06 -42.90
C GLN A 11 -81.23 25.13 -42.08
N ARG A 12 -82.28 24.75 -41.35
CA ARG A 12 -82.97 25.67 -40.44
C ARG A 12 -82.04 25.95 -39.24
N PRO A 13 -81.81 27.21 -38.86
CA PRO A 13 -81.02 27.52 -37.68
C PRO A 13 -81.69 26.86 -36.47
N VAL A 14 -80.99 25.92 -35.84
CA VAL A 14 -81.49 25.21 -34.67
C VAL A 14 -81.58 26.23 -33.54
N ASP A 15 -82.80 26.57 -33.14
CA ASP A 15 -83.07 27.47 -32.02
C ASP A 15 -82.50 26.87 -30.73
N ARG A 16 -81.36 27.43 -30.31
CA ARG A 16 -80.70 27.33 -28.99
C ARG A 16 -80.52 25.90 -28.45
N THR A 17 -79.27 25.50 -28.20
CA THR A 17 -78.98 24.31 -27.39
C THR A 17 -79.82 24.35 -26.13
N PRO A 18 -80.69 23.35 -25.87
CA PRO A 18 -81.60 23.40 -24.76
C PRO A 18 -80.79 23.53 -23.47
N VAL A 19 -81.05 24.59 -22.70
CA VAL A 19 -80.40 24.91 -21.41
C VAL A 19 -80.10 23.68 -20.53
N PRO A 20 -80.99 22.68 -20.38
CA PRO A 20 -80.68 21.48 -19.59
C PRO A 20 -79.49 20.65 -20.12
N ARG A 21 -79.24 20.62 -21.44
CA ARG A 21 -78.09 19.91 -22.01
C ARG A 21 -76.77 20.60 -21.69
N LEU A 22 -76.74 21.93 -21.72
CA LEU A 22 -75.54 22.69 -21.34
C LEU A 22 -75.23 22.53 -19.85
N ALA A 23 -76.25 22.57 -18.99
CA ALA A 23 -76.09 22.33 -17.56
C ALA A 23 -75.52 20.93 -17.28
N LEU A 24 -76.00 19.90 -18.00
CA LEU A 24 -75.50 18.54 -17.88
C LEU A 24 -74.03 18.44 -18.30
N ILE A 25 -73.64 19.03 -19.42
CA ILE A 25 -72.23 19.06 -19.89
C ILE A 25 -71.34 19.77 -18.87
N LEU A 26 -71.78 20.90 -18.32
CA LEU A 26 -71.03 21.62 -17.28
C LEU A 26 -70.86 20.78 -16.02
N LEU A 27 -71.93 20.12 -15.56
CA LEU A 27 -71.91 19.29 -14.37
C LEU A 27 -71.01 18.05 -14.54
N THR A 28 -71.06 17.38 -15.69
CA THR A 28 -70.17 16.24 -15.98
C THR A 28 -68.72 16.68 -16.13
N THR A 29 -68.46 17.84 -16.71
CA THR A 29 -67.11 18.40 -16.82
C THR A 29 -66.56 18.76 -15.44
N LEU A 30 -67.35 19.41 -14.59
CA LEU A 30 -66.98 19.72 -13.21
C LEU A 30 -66.70 18.45 -12.39
N ALA A 31 -67.57 17.43 -12.51
CA ALA A 31 -67.37 16.15 -11.85
C ALA A 31 -66.08 15.45 -12.35
N GLY A 32 -65.80 15.51 -13.65
CA GLY A 32 -64.58 14.95 -14.24
C GLY A 32 -63.31 15.65 -13.74
N VAL A 33 -63.30 16.99 -13.72
CA VAL A 33 -62.18 17.78 -13.17
C VAL A 33 -61.99 17.51 -11.68
N GLY A 34 -63.08 17.42 -10.91
CA GLY A 34 -63.04 17.09 -9.48
C GLY A 34 -62.44 15.71 -9.23
N LEU A 35 -62.82 14.70 -10.03
CA LEU A 35 -62.27 13.35 -9.94
C LEU A 35 -60.77 13.32 -10.26
N LEU A 36 -60.34 14.02 -11.32
CA LEU A 36 -58.93 14.11 -11.68
C LEU A 36 -58.11 14.83 -10.61
N ALA A 37 -58.62 15.92 -10.04
CA ALA A 37 -57.97 16.64 -8.95
C ALA A 37 -57.83 15.76 -7.70
N TYR A 38 -58.86 14.96 -7.38
CA TYR A 38 -58.82 14.00 -6.27
C TYR A 38 -57.77 12.91 -6.48
N ILE A 39 -57.71 12.31 -7.68
CA ILE A 39 -56.69 11.30 -8.03
C ILE A 39 -55.29 11.91 -7.95
N ALA A 40 -55.09 13.11 -8.52
CA ALA A 40 -53.80 13.80 -8.46
C ALA A 40 -53.38 14.10 -7.02
N TYR A 41 -54.32 14.49 -6.16
CA TYR A 41 -54.06 14.69 -4.74
C TYR A 41 -53.60 13.41 -4.05
N LEU A 42 -54.27 12.28 -4.28
CA LEU A 42 -53.86 10.98 -3.71
C LEU A 42 -52.44 10.58 -4.14
N ILE A 43 -52.13 10.72 -5.44
CA ILE A 43 -50.78 10.43 -5.96
C ILE A 43 -49.73 11.34 -5.29
N LEU A 44 -50.02 12.64 -5.14
CA LEU A 44 -49.09 13.57 -4.49
C LEU A 44 -48.84 13.22 -3.02
N VAL A 45 -49.86 12.76 -2.30
CA VAL A 45 -49.71 12.32 -0.90
C VAL A 45 -48.82 11.08 -0.82
N GLU A 46 -49.04 10.09 -1.69
CA GLU A 46 -48.23 8.87 -1.71
C GLU A 46 -46.77 9.14 -2.11
N VAL A 47 -46.55 9.99 -3.12
CA VAL A 47 -45.22 10.42 -3.54
C VAL A 47 -44.49 11.16 -2.41
N ARG A 48 -45.18 12.00 -1.64
CA ARG A 48 -44.58 12.66 -0.46
C ARG A 48 -44.19 11.64 0.61
N ALA A 49 -45.07 10.72 0.96
CA ALA A 49 -44.78 9.67 1.94
C ALA A 49 -43.55 8.83 1.53
N LYS A 50 -43.43 8.48 0.25
CA LYS A 50 -42.28 7.74 -0.27
C LYS A 50 -40.99 8.57 -0.29
N ASN A 51 -41.09 9.86 -0.58
CA ASN A 51 -39.94 10.75 -0.50
C ASN A 51 -39.44 10.92 0.94
N ASP A 52 -40.35 11.02 1.92
CA ASP A 52 -39.99 11.11 3.33
C ASP A 52 -39.28 9.82 3.80
N GLU A 53 -39.81 8.65 3.40
CA GLU A 53 -39.18 7.34 3.65
C GLU A 53 -37.76 7.26 3.05
N LEU A 54 -37.57 7.75 1.82
CA LEU A 54 -36.25 7.83 1.18
C LEU A 54 -35.30 8.78 1.89
N VAL A 55 -35.79 9.92 2.37
CA VAL A 55 -34.98 10.89 3.13
C VAL A 55 -34.54 10.28 4.46
N GLU A 56 -35.43 9.59 5.18
CA GLU A 56 -35.09 8.88 6.41
C GLU A 56 -34.09 7.75 6.18
N ALA A 57 -34.29 6.94 5.13
CA ALA A 57 -33.35 5.88 4.76
C ALA A 57 -31.96 6.43 4.43
N ARG A 58 -31.89 7.53 3.67
CA ARG A 58 -30.63 8.23 3.38
C ARG A 58 -29.98 8.81 4.63
N LYS A 59 -30.77 9.31 5.58
CA LYS A 59 -30.26 9.81 6.86
C LYS A 59 -29.66 8.68 7.68
N LYS A 60 -30.31 7.51 7.73
CA LYS A 60 -29.78 6.30 8.39
C LYS A 60 -28.50 5.83 7.72
N LEU A 61 -28.45 5.78 6.37
CA LEU A 61 -27.22 5.44 5.63
C LEU A 61 -26.06 6.37 5.98
N ARG A 62 -26.29 7.69 6.03
CA ARG A 62 -25.25 8.66 6.43
C ARG A 62 -24.75 8.47 7.86
N GLN A 63 -25.60 7.99 8.77
CA GLN A 63 -25.18 7.66 10.14
C GLN A 63 -24.25 6.44 10.16
N TYR A 64 -24.52 5.44 9.32
CA TYR A 64 -23.65 4.27 9.18
C TYR A 64 -22.35 4.61 8.44
N ASP A 65 -22.34 5.53 7.48
CA ASP A 65 -21.12 5.95 6.77
C ASP A 65 -20.02 6.44 7.73
N ALA A 66 -20.40 7.13 8.81
CA ALA A 66 -19.46 7.58 9.83
C ALA A 66 -18.85 6.39 10.60
N GLN A 67 -19.66 5.38 10.91
CA GLN A 67 -19.21 4.16 11.61
C GLN A 67 -18.33 3.29 10.72
N VAL A 68 -18.68 3.15 9.43
CA VAL A 68 -17.86 2.42 8.44
C VAL A 68 -16.50 3.09 8.30
N LYS A 69 -16.44 4.42 8.19
CA LYS A 69 -15.16 5.14 8.12
C LYS A 69 -14.30 4.94 9.37
N GLN A 70 -14.90 4.92 10.56
CA GLN A 70 -14.17 4.64 11.80
C GLN A 70 -13.64 3.21 11.82
N TYR A 71 -14.45 2.24 11.37
CA TYR A 71 -14.02 0.85 11.26
C TYR A 71 -12.85 0.68 10.28
N ASP A 72 -12.94 1.30 9.09
CA ASP A 72 -11.88 1.24 8.08
C ASP A 72 -10.57 1.88 8.59
N GLN A 73 -10.67 2.97 9.35
CA GLN A 73 -9.50 3.60 10.00
C GLN A 73 -8.89 2.66 11.04
N LEU A 74 -9.72 2.06 11.91
CA LEU A 74 -9.26 1.12 12.93
C LEU A 74 -8.63 -0.14 12.32
N ASP A 75 -9.19 -0.69 11.25
CA ASP A 75 -8.61 -1.83 10.54
C ASP A 75 -7.27 -1.45 9.87
N GLY A 76 -7.20 -0.25 9.29
CA GLY A 76 -5.97 0.30 8.74
C GLY A 76 -4.87 0.46 9.79
N ASP A 77 -5.20 0.95 10.98
CA ASP A 77 -4.24 1.13 12.07
C ASP A 77 -3.86 -0.21 12.71
N LEU A 78 -4.81 -1.14 12.87
CA LEU A 78 -4.53 -2.52 13.32
C LEU A 78 -3.50 -3.20 12.42
N LYS A 79 -3.67 -3.10 11.09
CA LYS A 79 -2.72 -3.66 10.12
C LYS A 79 -1.33 -3.05 10.24
N LYS A 80 -1.23 -1.74 10.48
CA LYS A 80 0.06 -1.07 10.71
C LYS A 80 0.73 -1.55 11.98
N GLU A 81 -0.02 -1.69 13.08
CA GLU A 81 0.53 -2.18 14.34
C GLU A 81 0.98 -3.64 14.24
N ILE A 82 0.20 -4.51 13.58
CA ILE A 82 0.61 -5.89 13.29
C ILE A 82 1.90 -5.94 12.47
N ALA A 83 2.05 -5.07 11.47
CA ALA A 83 3.28 -4.98 10.68
C ALA A 83 4.48 -4.56 11.55
N LYS A 84 4.30 -3.57 12.42
CA LYS A 84 5.35 -3.14 13.36
C LYS A 84 5.73 -4.25 14.34
N THR A 85 4.76 -4.96 14.92
CA THR A 85 5.07 -6.07 15.84
C THR A 85 5.80 -7.19 15.13
N ALA A 86 5.41 -7.53 13.90
CA ALA A 86 6.12 -8.53 13.09
C ALA A 86 7.57 -8.09 12.80
N ASP A 87 7.82 -6.80 12.57
CA ASP A 87 9.18 -6.29 12.36
C ASP A 87 10.00 -6.28 13.66
N ILE A 88 9.38 -5.96 14.81
CA ILE A 88 10.02 -6.08 16.13
C ILE A 88 10.35 -7.54 16.43
N GLU A 89 9.44 -8.48 16.18
CA GLU A 89 9.69 -9.91 16.35
C GLU A 89 10.83 -10.38 15.44
N LYS A 90 10.89 -9.95 14.18
CA LYS A 90 12.03 -10.24 13.28
C LYS A 90 13.36 -9.67 13.79
N ILE A 91 13.34 -8.57 14.54
CA ILE A 91 14.54 -8.01 15.17
C ILE A 91 14.89 -8.81 16.43
N ALA A 92 13.90 -9.13 17.27
CA ALA A 92 14.08 -9.85 18.53
C ALA A 92 14.54 -11.30 18.33
N VAL A 93 14.10 -11.97 17.26
CA VAL A 93 14.52 -13.34 16.91
C VAL A 93 15.98 -13.39 16.42
N ARG A 94 16.60 -12.24 16.10
CA ARG A 94 18.03 -12.20 15.77
C ARG A 94 18.86 -12.32 17.04
N ASP A 95 19.17 -13.57 17.41
CA ASP A 95 20.09 -13.97 18.48
C ASP A 95 21.57 -13.61 18.19
N VAL A 96 21.81 -12.50 17.48
CA VAL A 96 23.13 -12.03 17.12
C VAL A 96 23.45 -10.83 18.02
N PRO A 97 24.48 -10.91 18.86
CA PRO A 97 24.96 -9.77 19.59
C PRO A 97 25.69 -8.82 18.60
N TRP A 98 24.92 -8.03 17.84
CA TRP A 98 25.45 -7.12 16.82
C TRP A 98 26.52 -6.18 17.36
N TRP A 99 26.40 -5.77 18.63
CA TRP A 99 27.42 -4.97 19.30
C TRP A 99 28.78 -5.69 19.34
N GLN A 100 28.83 -7.01 19.61
CA GLN A 100 30.07 -7.80 19.60
C GLN A 100 30.63 -7.92 18.20
N VAL A 101 29.77 -8.09 17.20
CA VAL A 101 30.18 -8.20 15.79
C VAL A 101 30.77 -6.88 15.29
N ILE A 102 30.13 -5.75 15.63
CA ILE A 102 30.60 -4.41 15.26
C ILE A 102 31.91 -4.08 16.00
N ASP A 103 31.99 -4.39 17.30
CA ASP A 103 33.22 -4.21 18.08
C ASP A 103 34.37 -5.06 17.52
N ALA A 104 34.09 -6.32 17.17
CA ALA A 104 35.05 -7.18 16.51
C ALA A 104 35.46 -6.64 15.12
N LEU A 105 34.52 -6.11 14.33
CA LEU A 105 34.81 -5.48 13.04
C LEU A 105 35.73 -4.26 13.22
N TRP A 106 35.42 -3.42 14.21
CA TRP A 106 36.22 -2.26 14.56
C TRP A 106 37.61 -2.64 15.05
N SER A 107 37.73 -3.70 15.86
CA SER A 107 39.01 -4.23 16.32
C SER A 107 39.94 -4.64 15.16
N VAL A 108 39.36 -5.12 14.04
CA VAL A 108 40.13 -5.49 12.86
C VAL A 108 40.55 -4.25 12.09
N VAL A 109 39.68 -3.24 11.97
CA VAL A 109 40.00 -1.97 11.29
C VAL A 109 41.04 -1.15 12.06
N ALA A 110 40.96 -1.13 13.40
CA ALA A 110 41.80 -0.29 14.27
C ALA A 110 43.27 -0.74 14.41
N VAL A 111 43.67 -1.85 13.76
CA VAL A 111 45.08 -2.29 13.77
C VAL A 111 45.95 -1.24 13.08
N GLN A 112 46.96 -0.75 13.80
CA GLN A 112 47.68 0.53 13.57
C GLN A 112 48.34 0.74 12.20
N ASP A 113 48.36 -0.25 11.31
CA ASP A 113 48.98 -0.16 9.97
C ASP A 113 47.98 -0.32 8.82
N ARG A 114 46.68 -0.43 9.10
CA ARG A 114 45.70 -0.63 8.04
C ARG A 114 45.31 0.68 7.40
N ARG A 115 45.38 0.69 6.07
CA ARG A 115 44.85 1.76 5.23
C ARG A 115 43.44 1.44 4.73
N VAL A 116 42.60 0.82 5.56
CA VAL A 116 41.23 0.44 5.21
C VAL A 116 40.26 1.18 6.11
N TRP A 117 39.22 1.79 5.54
CA TRP A 117 38.12 2.39 6.30
C TRP A 117 36.77 1.83 5.86
N LEU A 118 35.81 1.93 6.78
CA LEU A 118 34.43 1.52 6.56
C LEU A 118 33.61 2.76 6.23
N GLU A 119 32.84 2.71 5.16
CA GLU A 119 31.92 3.79 4.80
C GLU A 119 30.51 3.47 5.32
N THR A 120 29.99 2.31 4.94
CA THR A 120 28.61 1.91 5.26
C THR A 120 28.57 0.51 5.83
N ILE A 121 27.86 0.35 6.95
CA ILE A 121 27.56 -0.94 7.56
C ILE A 121 26.04 -1.13 7.48
N GLN A 122 25.59 -2.11 6.70
CA GLN A 122 24.19 -2.42 6.51
C GLN A 122 23.89 -3.83 7.03
N VAL A 123 22.99 -3.93 8.01
CA VAL A 123 22.46 -5.20 8.47
C VAL A 123 21.42 -5.70 7.47
N LEU A 124 21.63 -6.90 6.95
CA LEU A 124 20.75 -7.54 5.98
C LEU A 124 19.74 -8.43 6.70
N ASP A 125 18.49 -8.33 6.30
CA ASP A 125 17.43 -9.27 6.65
C ASP A 125 17.53 -10.57 5.82
N ASP A 126 16.63 -11.51 6.11
CA ASP A 126 16.51 -12.79 5.40
C ASP A 126 16.37 -12.58 3.89
N LYS A 127 15.52 -11.63 3.49
CA LYS A 127 15.26 -11.30 2.08
C LYS A 127 16.47 -10.67 1.41
N GLY A 128 17.08 -9.66 2.04
CA GLY A 128 18.26 -8.97 1.52
C GLY A 128 19.47 -9.91 1.39
N ALA A 129 19.70 -10.73 2.41
CA ALA A 129 20.75 -11.73 2.38
C ALA A 129 20.48 -12.79 1.29
N SER A 130 19.23 -13.27 1.16
CA SER A 130 18.82 -14.18 0.09
C SER A 130 19.01 -13.59 -1.30
N GLN A 131 18.66 -12.32 -1.51
CA GLN A 131 18.75 -11.67 -2.80
C GLN A 131 20.21 -11.54 -3.26
N ILE A 132 21.12 -11.20 -2.34
CA ILE A 132 22.55 -11.11 -2.64
C ILE A 132 23.12 -12.49 -2.98
N VAL A 133 22.72 -13.53 -2.24
CA VAL A 133 23.14 -14.91 -2.52
C VAL A 133 22.62 -15.36 -3.88
N ARG A 134 21.33 -15.17 -4.18
CA ARG A 134 20.74 -15.54 -5.48
C ARG A 134 21.35 -14.80 -6.66
N GLY A 135 21.73 -13.53 -6.47
CA GLY A 135 22.40 -12.74 -7.51
C GLY A 135 23.76 -13.32 -7.91
N LYS A 136 24.38 -14.12 -7.04
CA LYS A 136 25.71 -14.69 -7.24
C LYS A 136 25.68 -16.18 -7.54
N ASP A 137 24.84 -16.92 -6.82
CA ASP A 137 24.58 -18.33 -7.03
C ASP A 137 23.06 -18.56 -7.12
N PRO A 138 22.50 -18.60 -8.35
CA PRO A 138 21.08 -18.87 -8.58
C PRO A 138 20.64 -20.27 -8.11
N MET A 139 21.59 -21.21 -7.93
CA MET A 139 21.32 -22.59 -7.55
C MET A 139 21.41 -22.85 -6.04
N ALA A 140 21.78 -21.84 -5.25
CA ALA A 140 21.84 -21.95 -3.80
C ALA A 140 20.48 -22.36 -3.21
N ARG A 141 20.42 -23.55 -2.59
CA ARG A 141 19.19 -24.09 -1.98
C ARG A 141 18.92 -23.58 -0.56
N ALA A 142 19.97 -23.10 0.11
CA ALA A 142 19.89 -22.58 1.47
C ALA A 142 20.24 -21.10 1.46
N PHE A 143 19.38 -20.29 2.10
CA PHE A 143 19.62 -18.87 2.25
C PHE A 143 19.91 -18.55 3.72
N PRO A 144 20.95 -17.76 3.99
CA PRO A 144 21.26 -17.34 5.35
C PRO A 144 20.10 -16.49 5.91
N PRO A 145 19.77 -16.63 7.20
CA PRO A 145 18.67 -15.89 7.82
C PRO A 145 18.96 -14.39 8.00
N TYR A 146 20.24 -13.99 7.99
CA TYR A 146 20.68 -12.61 8.09
C TYR A 146 22.13 -12.48 7.60
N GLY A 147 22.57 -11.24 7.41
CA GLY A 147 23.95 -10.93 7.05
C GLY A 147 24.35 -9.50 7.41
N LEU A 148 25.60 -9.19 7.15
CA LEU A 148 26.17 -7.85 7.26
C LEU A 148 26.83 -7.51 5.94
N ARG A 149 26.34 -6.45 5.28
CA ARG A 149 26.99 -5.84 4.13
C ARG A 149 27.83 -4.68 4.63
N VAL A 150 29.10 -4.68 4.28
CA VAL A 150 30.06 -3.66 4.68
C VAL A 150 30.72 -3.10 3.42
N THR A 151 30.53 -1.83 3.19
CA THR A 151 31.20 -1.08 2.14
C THR A 151 32.51 -0.54 2.69
N CYS A 152 33.61 -0.94 2.07
CA CYS A 152 34.95 -0.62 2.52
C CYS A 152 35.76 0.03 1.40
N TYR A 153 36.78 0.76 1.81
CA TYR A 153 37.76 1.32 0.90
C TYR A 153 39.16 1.05 1.45
N ALA A 154 40.11 0.82 0.55
CA ALA A 154 41.53 0.74 0.86
C ALA A 154 42.28 1.90 0.20
N ALA A 155 43.24 2.50 0.90
CA ALA A 155 44.08 3.54 0.32
C ALA A 155 45.09 2.93 -0.64
N GLY A 156 45.26 3.58 -1.79
CA GLY A 156 46.19 3.16 -2.83
C GLY A 156 45.67 1.97 -3.65
N LEU A 157 46.55 1.43 -4.50
CA LEU A 157 46.24 0.35 -5.43
C LEU A 157 46.66 -1.04 -4.91
N ASP A 158 47.08 -1.14 -3.65
CA ASP A 158 47.58 -2.38 -3.09
C ASP A 158 46.46 -3.34 -2.69
N ILE A 159 46.24 -4.34 -3.53
CA ILE A 159 45.26 -5.42 -3.30
C ILE A 159 45.64 -6.28 -2.08
N GLN A 160 46.91 -6.26 -1.65
CA GLN A 160 47.35 -7.01 -0.47
C GLN A 160 46.65 -6.52 0.80
N GLU A 161 46.37 -5.23 0.93
CA GLU A 161 45.68 -4.66 2.09
C GLU A 161 44.25 -5.18 2.21
N ILE A 162 43.52 -5.26 1.08
CA ILE A 162 42.19 -5.87 1.02
C ILE A 162 42.26 -7.35 1.41
N THR A 163 43.27 -8.06 0.92
CA THR A 163 43.45 -9.50 1.16
C THR A 163 43.76 -9.78 2.63
N ARG A 164 44.67 -9.01 3.25
CA ARG A 164 45.00 -9.08 4.67
C ARG A 164 43.77 -8.77 5.53
N PHE A 165 43.03 -7.71 5.20
CA PHE A 165 41.78 -7.37 5.87
C PHE A 165 40.77 -8.53 5.85
N ARG A 166 40.53 -9.14 4.68
CA ARG A 166 39.65 -10.31 4.57
C ARG A 166 40.15 -11.51 5.39
N LEU A 167 41.45 -11.77 5.40
CA LEU A 167 42.04 -12.86 6.19
C LEU A 167 41.87 -12.63 7.69
N ASP A 168 42.00 -11.40 8.16
CA ASP A 168 41.89 -11.09 9.58
C ASP A 168 40.44 -11.09 10.07
N LEU A 169 39.49 -10.65 9.24
CA LEU A 169 38.06 -10.88 9.48
C LEU A 169 37.74 -12.37 9.60
N LYS A 170 38.35 -13.21 8.77
CA LYS A 170 38.18 -14.67 8.82
C LYS A 170 38.82 -15.32 10.06
N LYS A 171 39.91 -14.75 10.57
CA LYS A 171 40.59 -15.23 11.78
C LYS A 171 39.89 -14.79 13.07
N ASN A 172 39.14 -13.69 13.04
CA ASN A 172 38.47 -13.17 14.23
C ASN A 172 37.44 -14.18 14.77
N PRO A 173 37.55 -14.64 16.04
CA PRO A 173 36.72 -15.69 16.58
C PRO A 173 35.25 -15.28 16.73
N VAL A 174 34.98 -14.00 17.00
CA VAL A 174 33.61 -13.47 17.16
C VAL A 174 32.92 -13.44 15.81
N ILE A 175 33.57 -12.87 14.80
CA ILE A 175 33.01 -12.80 13.44
C ILE A 175 32.80 -14.21 12.90
N ARG A 176 33.79 -15.11 13.05
CA ARG A 176 33.66 -16.50 12.62
C ARG A 176 32.53 -17.25 13.34
N LYS A 177 32.27 -16.95 14.61
CA LYS A 177 31.20 -17.59 15.39
C LYS A 177 29.81 -17.20 14.90
N TYR A 178 29.60 -15.92 14.57
CA TYR A 178 28.27 -15.40 14.22
C TYR A 178 28.03 -15.29 12.70
N LEU A 179 29.10 -15.11 11.91
CA LEU A 179 29.08 -14.88 10.47
C LEU A 179 30.20 -15.67 9.76
N PRO A 180 30.22 -17.01 9.83
CA PRO A 180 31.31 -17.85 9.29
C PRO A 180 31.39 -17.86 7.76
N THR A 181 30.32 -17.50 7.05
CA THR A 181 30.26 -17.59 5.59
C THR A 181 30.88 -16.35 4.99
N MET A 182 32.14 -16.45 4.54
CA MET A 182 32.85 -15.33 3.96
C MET A 182 33.59 -15.71 2.68
N ASN A 183 32.86 -15.61 1.57
CA ASN A 183 33.32 -14.95 0.35
C ASN A 183 32.19 -14.94 -0.66
N LEU A 184 31.64 -13.77 -0.95
CA LEU A 184 30.70 -13.63 -2.07
C LEU A 184 31.22 -12.75 -3.19
N ASP A 185 32.22 -11.87 -3.01
CA ASP A 185 32.83 -11.23 -4.18
C ASP A 185 34.32 -10.90 -4.02
N PRO A 186 35.18 -11.37 -4.92
CA PRO A 186 36.49 -10.78 -5.13
C PRO A 186 36.43 -9.47 -5.94
N THR A 187 35.25 -9.05 -6.44
CA THR A 187 35.17 -7.82 -7.25
C THR A 187 35.47 -6.59 -6.40
N PHE A 188 36.49 -5.85 -6.80
CA PHE A 188 36.78 -4.49 -6.34
C PHE A 188 36.65 -3.54 -7.54
N ARG A 189 36.33 -2.28 -7.26
CA ARG A 189 36.30 -1.21 -8.26
C ARG A 189 37.33 -0.17 -7.87
N VAL A 190 38.06 0.36 -8.84
CA VAL A 190 38.97 1.48 -8.61
C VAL A 190 38.13 2.75 -8.66
N ASN A 191 38.13 3.52 -7.58
CA ASN A 191 37.50 4.84 -7.54
C ASN A 191 38.60 5.91 -7.46
N GLU A 192 38.54 6.87 -8.38
CA GLU A 192 39.35 8.08 -8.28
C GLU A 192 38.62 9.06 -7.36
N GLU A 193 38.91 9.00 -6.06
CA GLU A 193 38.42 9.98 -5.09
C GLU A 193 39.46 11.08 -4.89
N ARG A 194 39.05 12.32 -5.14
CA ARG A 194 39.91 13.51 -5.01
C ARG A 194 40.30 13.85 -3.57
N ASP A 195 39.64 13.24 -2.60
CA ASP A 195 39.79 13.59 -1.18
C ASP A 195 40.89 12.78 -0.46
N PHE A 196 41.50 11.79 -1.11
CA PHE A 196 42.58 10.99 -0.51
C PHE A 196 43.97 11.54 -0.83
N VAL A 197 44.87 11.47 0.15
CA VAL A 197 46.27 11.94 0.05
C VAL A 197 47.02 11.29 -1.13
N ASP A 198 46.68 10.04 -1.45
CA ASP A 198 47.28 9.27 -2.56
C ASP A 198 46.47 9.35 -3.88
N GLY A 199 45.35 10.07 -3.90
CA GLY A 199 44.52 10.33 -5.09
C GLY A 199 43.77 9.14 -5.69
N VAL A 200 43.93 7.93 -5.15
CA VAL A 200 43.25 6.71 -5.63
C VAL A 200 42.87 5.81 -4.45
N SER A 201 41.63 5.32 -4.45
CA SER A 201 41.12 4.36 -3.48
C SER A 201 40.56 3.12 -4.19
N LEU A 202 40.71 1.94 -3.55
CA LEU A 202 40.06 0.72 -4.00
C LEU A 202 38.77 0.53 -3.21
N PHE A 203 37.63 0.62 -3.90
CA PHE A 203 36.32 0.31 -3.37
C PHE A 203 36.10 -1.21 -3.40
N PHE A 204 35.66 -1.78 -2.28
CA PHE A 204 35.24 -3.17 -2.25
C PHE A 204 34.09 -3.39 -1.26
N GLU A 205 33.20 -4.30 -1.63
CA GLU A 205 32.08 -4.70 -0.79
C GLU A 205 32.38 -6.06 -0.14
N ILE A 206 32.12 -6.14 1.16
CA ILE A 206 32.14 -7.41 1.90
C ILE A 206 30.72 -7.73 2.32
N VAL A 207 30.31 -8.97 2.06
CA VAL A 207 29.08 -9.51 2.61
C VAL A 207 29.43 -10.68 3.52
N LEU A 208 29.16 -10.50 4.80
CA LEU A 208 29.29 -11.50 5.85
C LEU A 208 27.92 -12.15 6.05
N LEU A 209 27.81 -13.47 5.94
CA LEU A 209 26.53 -14.15 6.08
C LEU A 209 26.56 -15.10 7.27
N ALA A 210 25.43 -15.17 7.97
CA ALA A 210 25.21 -16.13 9.04
C ALA A 210 25.24 -17.56 8.50
N ASP A 211 25.69 -18.50 9.33
CA ASP A 211 25.47 -19.91 9.02
C ASP A 211 24.00 -20.27 9.28
N MET A 212 23.50 -21.22 8.51
CA MET A 212 22.22 -21.83 8.81
C MET A 212 22.39 -22.74 10.02
N PRO A 213 21.51 -22.68 11.03
CA PRO A 213 21.47 -23.74 12.03
C PRO A 213 21.23 -25.07 11.29
N LYS A 214 22.19 -26.00 11.39
CA LYS A 214 22.05 -27.31 10.71
C LYS A 214 20.74 -27.94 11.15
N PRO A 215 19.84 -28.31 10.21
CA PRO A 215 18.58 -28.95 10.55
C PRO A 215 18.88 -30.27 11.25
N GLY A 216 18.75 -30.30 12.58
CA GLY A 216 19.05 -31.48 13.40
C GLY A 216 19.98 -31.22 14.61
N GLY A 217 20.60 -30.05 14.71
CA GLY A 217 21.34 -29.66 15.92
C GLY A 217 20.37 -29.15 16.99
N LYS A 218 19.80 -30.04 17.81
CA LYS A 218 19.19 -29.60 19.07
C LYS A 218 20.30 -28.95 19.91
N LYS A 219 20.13 -27.67 20.25
CA LYS A 219 20.94 -27.01 21.29
C LYS A 219 20.67 -27.65 22.64
#